data_AF-A0A430LVP1-F1
#
_entry.id   AF-A0A430LVP1-F1
#
_cell.length_a   1.000
_cell.length_b   1.000
_cell.length_c   1.000
_cell.angle_alpha   90.00
_cell.angle_beta   90.00
_cell.angle_gamma   90.00
#
_symmetry.space_group_name_H-M   'P 1'
#
loop_
_entity.id
_entity.type
_entity.pdbx_description
1 polymer ?
#
loop_
_entity_poly.entity_id
_entity_poly.type
_entity_poly.pdbx_seq_one_letter_code
_entity_poly.pdbx_strand_id
1 'polypeptide(L)'
;MKISYLSVGLLALFSPLAAAWSKEDREIFRIRDEISRFEPDPAATFYDILGIPSSASLDDITKAYRKKTRSLHPDKVKQQMRAKAGKDKKTGAAVKPPTPAEIKAAVKKAGEAQARLSLIANILRGPERDRYDHFLSNGFPLWKGTDYYYNRYRPGLGTVMIGLFLVVGGGIHYLTLFMSWKRQKEFVERYIKFARDTAWGGGLNIPGVDAAPAPAPAPVPSDDEDTPPPIPQNRRERRMQEKAAKREGGRAAVKKTRRAPQPASGTATPDAGPTGARRRVVAENGKILVVDSLGDVYLEEEDEEGQVHEFLLDPNELAKPTFTDTAVVRVPIWFFNITAGRFLSKKTPELEIEIPADDEDSDVPQRTPSTDSAGEDFELLDKSTDSLSKSKASGVQQGKANKRKGKKR
;
A
#
# COMPACT_ATOMS: atom_id res chain seq x y z
N MET A 1 -8.23 -24.56 -23.89
CA MET A 1 -8.41 -24.10 -22.50
C MET A 1 -7.17 -23.32 -22.10
N LYS A 2 -7.32 -22.08 -21.62
CA LYS A 2 -6.18 -21.19 -21.32
C LYS A 2 -5.32 -21.85 -20.23
N ILE A 3 -4.00 -21.89 -20.43
CA ILE A 3 -3.00 -22.51 -19.52
C ILE A 3 -3.20 -22.06 -18.05
N SER A 4 -3.73 -20.86 -17.86
CA SER A 4 -4.14 -20.30 -16.58
C SER A 4 -5.18 -21.11 -15.79
N TYR A 5 -6.13 -21.79 -16.45
CA TYR A 5 -7.10 -22.65 -15.75
C TYR A 5 -6.46 -23.95 -15.29
N LEU A 6 -5.49 -24.47 -16.05
CA LEU A 6 -4.76 -25.68 -15.72
C LEU A 6 -3.78 -25.42 -14.56
N SER A 7 -3.11 -24.27 -14.53
CA SER A 7 -2.25 -23.88 -13.41
C SER A 7 -3.03 -23.66 -12.11
N VAL A 8 -4.22 -23.04 -12.18
CA VAL A 8 -5.09 -22.84 -11.00
C VAL A 8 -5.65 -24.19 -10.50
N GLY A 9 -6.06 -25.08 -11.41
CA GLY A 9 -6.51 -26.43 -11.05
C GLY A 9 -5.39 -27.28 -10.42
N LEU A 10 -4.17 -27.18 -10.94
CA LEU A 10 -3.00 -27.87 -10.38
C LEU A 10 -2.65 -27.34 -8.98
N LEU A 11 -2.66 -26.03 -8.78
CA LEU A 11 -2.46 -25.39 -7.46
C LEU A 11 -3.53 -25.81 -6.44
N ALA A 12 -4.80 -25.91 -6.87
CA ALA A 12 -5.89 -26.37 -6.02
C ALA A 12 -5.71 -27.84 -5.57
N LEU A 13 -5.14 -28.69 -6.44
CA LEU A 13 -4.85 -30.09 -6.15
C LEU A 13 -3.74 -30.28 -5.11
N PHE A 14 -2.84 -29.30 -4.94
CA PHE A 14 -1.82 -29.28 -3.90
C PHE A 14 -2.30 -28.64 -2.58
N SER A 15 -3.48 -28.01 -2.55
CA SER A 15 -4.06 -27.44 -1.32
C SER A 15 -4.21 -28.43 -0.16
N PRO A 16 -4.59 -29.71 -0.34
CA PRO A 16 -4.63 -30.68 0.75
C PRO A 16 -3.24 -31.19 1.18
N LEU A 17 -2.19 -31.07 0.36
CA LEU A 17 -0.81 -31.29 0.82
C LEU A 17 -0.32 -30.15 1.71
N ALA A 18 -0.94 -28.98 1.61
CA ALA A 18 -0.84 -27.93 2.61
C ALA A 18 -1.82 -28.18 3.78
N ALA A 19 -2.04 -29.45 4.17
CA ALA A 19 -2.59 -29.82 5.46
C ALA A 19 -1.71 -29.19 6.54
N ALA A 20 -2.05 -27.95 6.87
CA ALA A 20 -1.32 -27.18 7.82
C ALA A 20 -1.56 -27.82 9.18
N TRP A 21 -0.46 -28.04 9.91
CA TRP A 21 -0.51 -28.38 11.32
C TRP A 21 -1.51 -27.47 12.04
N SER A 22 -2.25 -28.01 12.99
CA SER A 22 -3.22 -27.23 13.75
C SER A 22 -2.50 -26.24 14.69
N LYS A 23 -3.26 -25.37 15.36
CA LYS A 23 -2.67 -24.48 16.38
C LYS A 23 -2.07 -25.30 17.53
N GLU A 24 -2.80 -26.32 17.99
CA GLU A 24 -2.38 -27.20 19.08
C GLU A 24 -1.12 -28.00 18.72
N ASP A 25 -0.99 -28.45 17.46
CA ASP A 25 0.22 -29.16 17.00
C ASP A 25 1.46 -28.28 17.11
N ARG A 26 1.35 -26.99 16.73
CA ARG A 26 2.42 -26.00 16.86
C ARG A 26 2.78 -25.73 18.33
N GLU A 27 1.79 -25.72 19.22
CA GLU A 27 2.01 -25.53 20.66
C GLU A 27 2.79 -26.71 21.25
N ILE A 28 2.44 -27.95 20.88
CA ILE A 28 3.20 -29.16 21.27
C ILE A 28 4.65 -29.07 20.79
N PHE A 29 4.89 -28.68 19.53
CA PHE A 29 6.23 -28.54 18.97
C PHE A 29 7.05 -27.47 19.70
N ARG A 30 6.44 -26.30 19.96
CA ARG A 30 7.07 -25.21 20.71
C ARG A 30 7.46 -25.66 22.12
N ILE A 31 6.55 -26.33 22.83
CA ILE A 31 6.79 -26.78 24.21
C ILE A 31 7.90 -27.83 24.24
N ARG A 32 7.91 -28.78 23.30
CA ARG A 32 9.00 -29.75 23.15
C ARG A 32 10.34 -29.06 22.92
N ASP A 33 10.41 -28.11 21.98
CA ASP A 33 11.63 -27.37 21.68
C ASP A 33 12.10 -26.55 22.87
N GLU A 34 11.19 -25.86 23.58
CA GLU A 34 11.53 -25.11 24.79
C GLU A 34 12.10 -26.02 25.87
N ILE A 35 11.48 -27.18 26.12
CA ILE A 35 11.93 -28.14 27.14
C ILE A 35 13.28 -28.76 26.77
N SER A 36 13.47 -29.16 25.51
CA SER A 36 14.72 -29.77 25.04
C SER A 36 15.96 -28.90 25.25
N ARG A 37 15.79 -27.57 25.33
CA ARG A 37 16.88 -26.61 25.59
C ARG A 37 17.31 -26.53 27.05
N PHE A 38 16.43 -26.92 27.98
CA PHE A 38 16.67 -26.76 29.41
C PHE A 38 16.88 -28.08 30.14
N GLU A 39 16.43 -29.20 29.57
CA GLU A 39 16.65 -30.52 30.13
C GLU A 39 18.06 -31.03 29.76
N PRO A 40 18.72 -31.84 30.61
CA PRO A 40 20.04 -32.39 30.31
C PRO A 40 20.06 -33.30 29.08
N ASP A 41 18.93 -33.99 28.83
CA ASP A 41 18.74 -34.90 27.70
C ASP A 41 17.80 -34.26 26.66
N PRO A 42 18.32 -33.77 25.52
CA PRO A 42 17.51 -33.12 24.48
C PRO A 42 16.49 -34.06 23.82
N ALA A 43 16.70 -35.37 23.94
CA ALA A 43 15.85 -36.42 23.39
C ALA A 43 14.79 -36.94 24.38
N ALA A 44 14.75 -36.44 25.62
CA ALA A 44 13.81 -36.92 26.63
C ALA A 44 12.35 -36.63 26.24
N THR A 45 11.49 -37.64 26.39
CA THR A 45 10.05 -37.51 26.14
C THR A 45 9.34 -36.88 27.34
N PHE A 46 8.10 -36.41 27.15
CA PHE A 46 7.27 -35.90 28.23
C PHE A 46 7.02 -36.95 29.33
N TYR A 47 7.00 -38.22 28.94
CA TYR A 47 6.88 -39.37 29.83
C TYR A 47 8.14 -39.56 30.68
N ASP A 48 9.33 -39.48 30.07
CA ASP A 48 10.62 -39.55 30.78
C ASP A 48 10.78 -38.39 31.76
N ILE A 49 10.35 -37.18 31.35
CA ILE A 49 10.36 -35.98 32.18
C ILE A 49 9.36 -36.05 33.33
N LEU A 50 8.34 -36.92 33.28
CA LEU A 50 7.49 -37.23 34.45
C LEU A 50 7.92 -38.51 35.19
N GLY A 51 8.77 -39.33 34.59
CA GLY A 51 9.23 -40.61 35.13
C GLY A 51 8.14 -41.67 35.13
N ILE A 52 7.32 -41.70 34.07
CA ILE A 52 6.20 -42.65 33.89
C ILE A 52 6.29 -43.28 32.49
N PRO A 53 5.74 -44.47 32.25
CA PRO A 53 5.66 -45.05 30.91
C PRO A 53 4.60 -44.33 30.04
N SER A 54 4.73 -44.41 28.72
CA SER A 54 3.75 -43.86 27.76
C SER A 54 2.36 -44.50 27.89
N SER A 55 2.27 -45.72 28.42
CA SER A 55 1.02 -46.44 28.71
C SER A 55 0.37 -46.05 30.05
N ALA A 56 0.92 -45.10 30.80
CA ALA A 56 0.40 -44.71 32.11
C ALA A 56 -1.02 -44.12 32.04
N SER A 57 -1.80 -44.40 33.09
CA SER A 57 -3.14 -43.85 33.26
C SER A 57 -3.13 -42.34 33.59
N LEU A 58 -4.27 -41.66 33.40
CA LEU A 58 -4.43 -40.24 33.75
C LEU A 58 -4.19 -39.98 35.25
N ASP A 59 -4.53 -40.95 36.10
CA ASP A 59 -4.31 -40.87 37.53
C ASP A 59 -2.82 -40.93 37.88
N ASP A 60 -2.06 -41.77 37.17
CA ASP A 60 -0.62 -41.91 37.39
C ASP A 60 0.13 -40.67 36.91
N ILE A 61 -0.29 -40.07 35.80
CA ILE A 61 0.19 -38.74 35.35
C ILE A 61 -0.07 -37.70 36.45
N THR A 62 -1.25 -37.73 37.06
CA THR A 62 -1.62 -36.78 38.12
C THR A 62 -0.82 -36.98 39.40
N LYS A 63 -0.59 -38.23 39.81
CA LYS A 63 0.28 -38.58 40.94
C LYS A 63 1.74 -38.16 40.68
N ALA A 64 2.28 -38.47 39.52
CA ALA A 64 3.66 -38.14 39.13
C ALA A 64 3.88 -36.61 39.10
N TYR A 65 2.96 -35.87 38.48
CA TYR A 65 2.98 -34.41 38.48
C TYR A 65 2.96 -33.85 39.91
N ARG A 66 2.04 -34.30 40.78
CA ARG A 66 1.98 -33.84 42.18
C ARG A 66 3.28 -34.11 42.93
N LYS A 67 3.90 -35.27 42.69
CA LYS A 67 5.18 -35.65 43.29
C LYS A 67 6.32 -34.70 42.86
N LYS A 68 6.44 -34.42 41.55
CA LYS A 68 7.49 -33.51 41.02
C LYS A 68 7.25 -32.05 41.40
N THR A 69 6.02 -31.57 41.36
CA THR A 69 5.67 -30.20 41.79
C THR A 69 5.97 -30.00 43.27
N ARG A 70 5.70 -30.99 44.13
CA ARG A 70 6.03 -30.90 45.57
C ARG A 70 7.54 -30.78 45.81
N SER A 71 8.38 -31.42 44.99
CA SER A 71 9.84 -31.27 45.11
C SER A 71 10.37 -29.91 44.66
N LEU A 72 9.66 -29.24 43.75
CA LEU A 72 10.04 -27.94 43.20
C LEU A 72 9.41 -26.75 43.95
N HIS A 73 8.53 -27.01 44.91
CA HIS A 73 7.92 -25.96 45.73
C HIS A 73 9.00 -25.10 46.42
N PRO A 74 8.86 -23.76 46.47
CA PRO A 74 9.88 -22.85 47.01
C PRO A 74 10.38 -23.23 48.40
N ASP A 75 9.48 -23.70 49.27
CA ASP A 75 9.84 -24.13 50.61
C ASP A 75 10.71 -25.41 50.61
N LYS A 76 10.35 -26.38 49.75
CA LYS A 76 11.11 -27.63 49.64
C LYS A 76 12.48 -27.39 49.02
N VAL A 77 12.60 -26.48 48.06
CA VAL A 77 13.87 -26.07 47.45
C VAL A 77 14.78 -25.41 48.49
N LYS A 78 14.24 -24.50 49.31
CA LYS A 78 14.98 -23.90 50.44
C LYS A 78 15.47 -24.97 51.42
N GLN A 79 14.61 -25.93 51.76
CA GLN A 79 14.97 -27.05 52.63
C GLN A 79 16.07 -27.92 52.02
N GLN A 80 15.97 -28.25 50.72
CA GLN A 80 16.97 -29.04 49.99
C GLN A 80 18.33 -28.33 49.94
N MET A 81 18.36 -27.02 49.67
CA MET A 81 19.58 -26.22 49.66
C MET A 81 20.26 -26.20 51.05
N ARG A 82 19.47 -26.04 52.12
CA ARG A 82 19.97 -26.09 53.51
C ARG A 82 20.47 -27.49 53.88
N ALA A 83 19.74 -28.54 53.47
CA ALA A 83 20.12 -29.92 53.74
C ALA A 83 21.40 -30.33 53.01
N LYS A 84 21.58 -29.88 51.75
CA LYS A 84 22.83 -30.07 50.98
C LYS A 84 24.01 -29.40 51.69
N ALA A 85 23.88 -28.13 52.06
CA ALA A 85 24.92 -27.44 52.83
C ALA A 85 25.24 -28.12 54.17
N GLY A 86 24.22 -28.68 54.86
CA GLY A 86 24.42 -29.46 56.07
C GLY A 86 25.11 -30.80 55.86
N LYS A 87 24.92 -31.45 54.70
CA LYS A 87 25.58 -32.70 54.32
C LYS A 87 27.04 -32.44 53.93
N ASP A 88 27.30 -31.39 53.16
CA ASP A 88 28.64 -31.04 52.70
C ASP A 88 29.55 -30.62 53.86
N LYS A 89 28.97 -29.98 54.89
CA LYS A 89 29.64 -29.69 56.16
C LYS A 89 30.06 -30.96 56.93
N LYS A 90 29.30 -32.05 56.83
CA LYS A 90 29.63 -33.34 57.47
C LYS A 90 30.70 -34.13 56.71
N THR A 91 30.86 -33.90 55.41
CA THR A 91 31.87 -34.54 54.57
C THR A 91 33.21 -33.79 54.53
N GLY A 92 33.43 -32.82 55.43
CA GLY A 92 34.71 -32.12 55.57
C GLY A 92 34.94 -30.98 54.57
N ALA A 93 33.98 -30.65 53.72
CA ALA A 93 34.07 -29.48 52.85
C ALA A 93 33.70 -28.22 53.64
N ALA A 94 34.56 -27.20 53.63
CA ALA A 94 34.31 -25.90 54.25
C ALA A 94 33.24 -25.11 53.46
N VAL A 95 31.99 -25.53 53.55
CA VAL A 95 30.87 -24.94 52.79
C VAL A 95 30.19 -23.85 53.62
N LYS A 96 30.25 -22.62 53.12
CA LYS A 96 29.49 -21.47 53.63
C LYS A 96 27.98 -21.74 53.46
N PRO A 97 27.12 -21.29 54.39
CA PRO A 97 25.67 -21.46 54.23
C PRO A 97 25.19 -20.79 52.93
N PRO A 98 24.13 -21.32 52.27
CA PRO A 98 23.67 -20.81 50.99
C PRO A 98 23.33 -19.32 51.09
N THR A 99 23.86 -18.53 50.17
CA THR A 99 23.59 -17.08 50.20
C THR A 99 22.12 -16.80 49.88
N PRO A 100 21.53 -15.69 50.37
CA PRO A 100 20.14 -15.36 50.03
C PRO A 100 19.93 -15.17 48.52
N ALA A 101 20.97 -14.75 47.78
CA ALA A 101 20.93 -14.63 46.33
C ALA A 101 20.86 -16.00 45.63
N GLU A 102 21.68 -16.98 46.06
CA GLU A 102 21.62 -18.36 45.57
C GLU A 102 20.27 -19.02 45.84
N ILE A 103 19.71 -18.79 47.04
CA ILE A 103 18.38 -19.31 47.39
C ILE A 103 17.31 -18.72 46.46
N LYS A 104 17.32 -17.40 46.22
CA LYS A 104 16.40 -16.75 45.29
C LYS A 104 16.55 -17.29 43.87
N ALA A 105 17.79 -17.46 43.39
CA ALA A 105 18.06 -18.02 42.07
C ALA A 105 17.59 -19.48 41.94
N ALA A 106 17.81 -20.31 42.96
CA ALA A 106 17.35 -21.69 43.00
C ALA A 106 15.81 -21.78 43.01
N VAL A 107 15.14 -20.94 43.80
CA VAL A 107 13.67 -20.85 43.82
C VAL A 107 13.13 -20.38 42.47
N LYS A 108 13.78 -19.40 41.82
CA LYS A 108 13.41 -18.96 40.48
C LYS A 108 13.52 -20.08 39.44
N LYS A 109 14.67 -20.77 39.40
CA LYS A 109 14.89 -21.93 38.52
C LYS A 109 13.87 -23.05 38.76
N ALA A 110 13.55 -23.33 40.02
CA ALA A 110 12.53 -24.31 40.36
C ALA A 110 11.12 -23.89 39.94
N GLY A 111 10.80 -22.60 40.04
CA GLY A 111 9.54 -22.03 39.53
C GLY A 111 9.42 -22.14 38.01
N GLU A 112 10.49 -21.85 37.27
CA GLU A 112 10.54 -22.04 35.81
C GLU A 112 10.37 -23.53 35.42
N ALA A 113 11.03 -24.44 36.14
CA ALA A 113 10.87 -25.89 35.95
C ALA A 113 9.44 -26.36 36.26
N GLN A 114 8.83 -25.83 37.33
CA GLN A 114 7.44 -26.13 37.67
C GLN A 114 6.46 -25.64 36.60
N ALA A 115 6.70 -24.45 36.01
CA ALA A 115 5.88 -23.95 34.91
C ALA A 115 5.95 -24.89 33.70
N ARG A 116 7.14 -25.37 33.32
CA ARG A 116 7.30 -26.35 32.22
C ARG A 116 6.59 -27.67 32.52
N LEU A 117 6.74 -28.21 33.74
CA LEU A 117 6.02 -29.42 34.14
C LEU A 117 4.50 -29.26 34.12
N SER A 118 3.99 -28.06 34.40
CA SER A 118 2.55 -27.79 34.31
C SER A 118 2.05 -27.84 32.86
N LEU A 119 2.82 -27.33 31.91
CA LEU A 119 2.51 -27.43 30.48
C LEU A 119 2.51 -28.88 30.01
N ILE A 120 3.53 -29.65 30.37
CA ILE A 120 3.60 -31.09 30.06
C ILE A 120 2.40 -31.84 30.64
N ALA A 121 2.08 -31.61 31.91
CA ALA A 121 0.97 -32.27 32.56
C ALA A 121 -0.38 -31.90 31.96
N ASN A 122 -0.55 -30.67 31.46
CA ASN A 122 -1.78 -30.25 30.77
C ASN A 122 -1.93 -30.95 29.41
N ILE A 123 -0.85 -31.06 28.62
CA ILE A 123 -0.86 -31.81 27.34
C ILE A 123 -1.23 -33.27 27.60
N LEU A 124 -0.54 -33.93 28.54
CA LEU A 124 -0.73 -35.36 28.80
C LEU A 124 -2.07 -35.71 29.46
N ARG A 125 -2.71 -34.76 30.15
CA ARG A 125 -4.06 -34.94 30.69
C ARG A 125 -5.16 -34.62 29.69
N GLY A 126 -4.86 -33.79 28.69
CA GLY A 126 -5.80 -33.34 27.69
C GLY A 126 -5.92 -34.28 26.49
N PRO A 127 -6.82 -33.95 25.54
CA PRO A 127 -6.93 -34.65 24.25
C PRO A 127 -5.68 -34.45 23.36
N GLU A 128 -4.80 -33.52 23.72
CA GLU A 128 -3.52 -33.29 23.05
C GLU A 128 -2.53 -34.44 23.24
N ARG A 129 -2.74 -35.31 24.24
CA ARG A 129 -1.94 -36.52 24.44
C ARG A 129 -1.91 -37.39 23.18
N ASP A 130 -3.06 -37.63 22.55
CA ASP A 130 -3.14 -38.49 21.36
C ASP A 130 -2.34 -37.90 20.19
N ARG A 131 -2.34 -36.57 20.06
CA ARG A 131 -1.55 -35.86 19.06
C ARG A 131 -0.06 -35.93 19.38
N TYR A 132 0.31 -35.79 20.64
CA TYR A 132 1.68 -35.97 21.09
C TYR A 132 2.19 -37.38 20.79
N ASP A 133 1.40 -38.41 21.08
CA ASP A 133 1.72 -39.82 20.84
C ASP A 133 1.81 -40.14 19.33
N HIS A 134 0.97 -39.50 18.50
CA HIS A 134 1.09 -39.55 17.05
C HIS A 134 2.43 -38.99 16.55
N PHE A 135 2.90 -37.85 17.08
CA PHE A 135 4.20 -37.29 16.67
C PHE A 135 5.38 -38.05 17.30
N LEU A 136 5.18 -38.70 18.45
CA LEU A 136 6.19 -39.55 19.05
C LEU A 136 6.46 -40.81 18.20
N SER A 137 5.40 -41.39 17.61
CA SER A 137 5.49 -42.58 16.75
C SER A 137 5.91 -42.27 15.32
N ASN A 138 5.42 -41.18 14.72
CA ASN A 138 5.71 -40.81 13.33
C ASN A 138 6.92 -39.88 13.16
N GLY A 139 7.44 -39.34 14.28
CA GLY A 139 8.51 -38.35 14.29
C GLY A 139 7.98 -36.91 14.34
N PHE A 140 8.76 -36.06 15.00
CA PHE A 140 8.48 -34.63 15.09
C PHE A 140 9.07 -33.90 13.89
N PRO A 141 8.32 -32.98 13.25
CA PRO A 141 8.89 -32.14 12.21
C PRO A 141 9.94 -31.18 12.78
N LEU A 142 10.95 -30.84 11.98
CA LEU A 142 11.93 -29.80 12.29
C LEU A 142 11.31 -28.41 12.14
N TRP A 143 10.30 -28.09 12.95
CA TRP A 143 9.62 -26.80 12.93
C TRP A 143 10.38 -25.79 13.81
N LYS A 144 11.01 -24.77 13.21
CA LYS A 144 11.67 -23.68 13.98
C LYS A 144 10.79 -22.46 14.28
N GLY A 145 9.55 -22.39 13.78
CA GLY A 145 8.67 -21.24 14.04
C GLY A 145 8.74 -20.16 12.98
N THR A 146 7.62 -19.48 12.71
CA THR A 146 7.69 -18.08 12.27
C THR A 146 8.11 -17.18 13.44
N ASP A 147 7.85 -17.61 14.67
CA ASP A 147 8.30 -16.95 15.91
C ASP A 147 9.84 -16.86 15.99
N TYR A 148 10.58 -17.74 15.30
CA TYR A 148 12.03 -17.59 15.14
C TYR A 148 12.41 -16.32 14.37
N TYR A 149 11.65 -15.96 13.33
CA TYR A 149 11.89 -14.72 12.57
C TYR A 149 11.71 -13.48 13.46
N TYR A 150 10.67 -13.47 14.30
CA TYR A 150 10.34 -12.34 15.17
C TYR A 150 11.14 -12.29 16.48
N ASN A 151 11.61 -13.43 17.00
CA ASN A 151 12.45 -13.47 18.19
C ASN A 151 13.90 -13.05 17.92
N ARG A 152 14.41 -13.26 16.70
CA ARG A 152 15.77 -12.88 16.33
C ARG A 152 15.84 -11.47 15.75
N TYR A 153 14.86 -11.08 14.94
CA TYR A 153 14.81 -9.77 14.30
C TYR A 153 13.62 -8.96 14.80
N ARG A 154 13.89 -8.02 15.70
CA ARG A 154 12.95 -6.98 16.11
C ARG A 154 13.38 -5.69 15.42
N PRO A 155 12.81 -5.36 14.25
CA PRO A 155 13.21 -4.16 13.52
C PRO A 155 13.01 -2.95 14.45
N GLY A 156 14.10 -2.21 14.69
CA GLY A 156 14.02 -0.96 15.44
C GLY A 156 13.26 0.10 14.65
N LEU A 157 12.83 1.16 15.34
CA LEU A 157 12.10 2.27 14.72
C LEU A 157 12.79 2.81 13.46
N GLY A 158 14.11 2.98 13.49
CA GLY A 158 14.89 3.45 12.34
C GLY A 158 14.81 2.51 11.12
N THR A 159 14.92 1.19 11.34
CA THR A 159 14.80 0.21 10.25
C THR A 159 13.40 0.20 9.63
N VAL A 160 12.36 0.42 10.44
CA VAL A 160 10.99 0.55 9.97
C VAL A 160 10.81 1.84 9.16
N MET A 161 11.34 2.97 9.65
CA MET A 161 11.25 4.25 8.95
C MET A 161 11.98 4.24 7.61
N ILE A 162 13.18 3.65 7.55
CA ILE A 162 13.92 3.48 6.29
C ILE A 162 13.16 2.56 5.34
N GLY A 163 12.65 1.43 5.83
CA GLY A 163 11.84 0.52 5.02
C GLY A 163 10.59 1.18 4.46
N LEU A 164 9.85 1.91 5.29
CA LEU A 164 8.66 2.67 4.88
C LEU A 164 9.02 3.76 3.87
N PHE A 165 10.11 4.48 4.07
CA PHE A 165 10.59 5.49 3.13
C PHE A 165 10.94 4.90 1.77
N LEU A 166 11.62 3.75 1.71
CA LEU A 166 11.93 3.08 0.44
C LEU A 166 10.67 2.56 -0.27
N VAL A 167 9.72 2.00 0.48
CA VAL A 167 8.48 1.45 -0.09
C VAL A 167 7.56 2.57 -0.58
N VAL A 168 7.30 3.56 0.27
CA VAL A 168 6.38 4.67 -0.04
C VAL A 168 7.05 5.69 -0.96
N GLY A 169 8.21 6.20 -0.58
CA GLY A 169 8.95 7.22 -1.34
C GLY A 169 9.61 6.69 -2.61
N GLY A 170 9.82 5.38 -2.72
CA GLY A 170 10.37 4.72 -3.91
C GLY A 170 9.28 4.05 -4.72
N GLY A 171 8.81 2.88 -4.26
CA GLY A 171 7.89 2.02 -5.01
C GLY A 171 6.54 2.66 -5.32
N ILE A 172 5.82 3.13 -4.29
CA ILE A 172 4.50 3.75 -4.46
C ILE A 172 4.62 5.06 -5.22
N HIS A 173 5.59 5.90 -4.87
CA HIS A 173 5.82 7.17 -5.55
C HIS A 173 6.17 6.99 -7.04
N TYR A 174 7.05 6.04 -7.39
CA TYR A 174 7.32 5.70 -8.79
C TYR A 174 6.05 5.25 -9.52
N LEU A 175 5.21 4.43 -8.88
CA LEU A 175 3.94 4.02 -9.47
C LEU A 175 3.01 5.22 -9.73
N THR A 176 2.94 6.18 -8.81
CA THR A 176 2.14 7.40 -9.02
C THR A 176 2.66 8.26 -10.17
N LEU A 177 3.99 8.44 -10.27
CA LEU A 177 4.65 9.12 -11.39
C LEU A 177 4.34 8.42 -12.72
N PHE A 178 4.47 7.09 -12.75
CA PHE A 178 4.19 6.28 -13.92
C PHE A 178 2.71 6.37 -14.34
N MET A 179 1.78 6.28 -13.39
CA MET A 179 0.35 6.44 -13.66
C MET A 179 0.01 7.84 -14.16
N SER A 180 0.64 8.88 -13.60
CA SER A 180 0.48 10.26 -14.05
C SER A 180 0.96 10.44 -15.49
N TRP A 181 2.20 10.02 -15.78
CA TRP A 181 2.78 10.08 -17.12
C TRP A 181 1.92 9.33 -18.13
N LYS A 182 1.48 8.12 -17.80
CA LYS A 182 0.59 7.32 -18.65
C LYS A 182 -0.72 8.06 -18.95
N ARG A 183 -1.35 8.64 -17.93
CA ARG A 183 -2.60 9.40 -18.08
C ARG A 183 -2.41 10.66 -18.93
N GLN A 184 -1.31 11.39 -18.73
CA GLN A 184 -0.97 12.57 -19.51
C GLN A 184 -0.73 12.21 -20.98
N LYS A 185 0.03 11.14 -21.24
CA LYS A 185 0.26 10.66 -22.60
C LYS A 185 -1.03 10.27 -23.31
N GLU A 186 -1.88 9.48 -22.64
CA GLU A 186 -3.18 9.08 -23.20
C GLU A 186 -4.09 10.29 -23.45
N PHE A 187 -4.01 11.34 -22.61
CA PHE A 187 -4.75 12.58 -22.82
C PHE A 187 -4.28 13.31 -24.08
N VAL A 188 -2.97 13.54 -24.22
CA VAL A 188 -2.37 14.22 -25.38
C VAL A 188 -2.66 13.44 -26.68
N GLU A 189 -2.52 12.11 -26.68
CA GLU A 189 -2.84 11.27 -27.83
C GLU A 189 -4.32 11.39 -28.27
N ARG A 190 -5.26 11.41 -27.30
CA ARG A 190 -6.69 11.64 -27.61
C ARG A 190 -6.93 13.04 -28.18
N TYR A 191 -6.24 14.03 -27.65
CA TYR A 191 -6.39 15.43 -28.06
C TYR A 191 -5.89 15.69 -29.48
N ILE A 192 -4.72 15.13 -29.82
CA ILE A 192 -4.16 15.15 -31.18
C ILE A 192 -5.11 14.44 -32.15
N LYS A 193 -5.64 13.28 -31.73
CA LYS A 193 -6.58 12.52 -32.55
C LYS A 193 -7.85 13.33 -32.86
N PHE A 194 -8.45 13.96 -31.83
CA PHE A 194 -9.60 14.84 -32.00
C PHE A 194 -9.31 16.01 -32.95
N ALA A 195 -8.16 16.68 -32.79
CA ALA A 195 -7.77 17.80 -33.63
C ALA A 195 -7.61 17.39 -35.09
N ARG A 196 -6.93 16.27 -35.34
CA ARG A 196 -6.71 15.73 -36.68
C ARG A 196 -8.01 15.30 -37.36
N ASP A 197 -8.87 14.60 -36.63
CA ASP A 197 -10.16 14.14 -37.12
C ASP A 197 -11.08 15.34 -37.43
N THR A 198 -11.04 16.43 -36.65
CA THR A 198 -11.86 17.63 -36.88
C THR A 198 -11.31 18.51 -38.00
N ALA A 199 -9.97 18.64 -38.12
CA ALA A 199 -9.33 19.45 -39.15
C ALA A 199 -9.42 18.81 -40.55
N TRP A 200 -9.18 17.49 -40.63
CA TRP A 200 -8.97 16.78 -41.91
C TRP A 200 -9.85 15.52 -42.08
N GLY A 201 -10.58 15.09 -41.05
CA GLY A 201 -11.40 13.88 -41.07
C GLY A 201 -12.79 14.10 -41.66
N GLY A 202 -12.88 14.18 -42.99
CA GLY A 202 -14.14 14.05 -43.73
C GLY A 202 -14.59 12.60 -43.88
N GLY A 203 -14.99 11.93 -42.79
CA GLY A 203 -15.39 10.52 -42.86
C GLY A 203 -15.78 9.81 -41.56
N LEU A 204 -16.50 10.47 -40.66
CA LEU A 204 -17.25 9.78 -39.60
C LEU A 204 -18.70 10.26 -39.64
N ASN A 205 -19.57 9.44 -40.24
CA ASN A 205 -21.02 9.57 -40.20
C ASN A 205 -21.48 9.87 -38.76
N ILE A 206 -21.85 11.12 -38.50
CA ILE A 206 -22.86 11.42 -37.49
C ILE A 206 -24.19 11.02 -38.14
N PRO A 207 -24.97 10.09 -37.57
CA PRO A 207 -26.31 9.82 -38.08
C PRO A 207 -27.17 11.08 -37.90
N GLY A 208 -27.43 11.82 -38.98
CA GLY A 208 -28.54 12.78 -39.01
C GLY A 208 -28.33 14.18 -39.56
N VAL A 209 -27.19 14.57 -40.16
CA VAL A 209 -27.14 15.82 -40.93
C VAL A 209 -26.20 15.70 -42.13
N ASP A 210 -26.77 15.71 -43.33
CA ASP A 210 -26.04 15.80 -44.59
C ASP A 210 -25.37 17.17 -44.70
N ALA A 211 -24.04 17.19 -44.83
CA ALA A 211 -23.31 18.40 -45.21
C ALA A 211 -23.44 18.63 -46.72
N ALA A 212 -24.45 19.40 -47.13
CA ALA A 212 -24.52 19.99 -48.46
C ALA A 212 -23.55 21.19 -48.57
N PRO A 213 -22.95 21.44 -49.75
CA PRO A 213 -22.08 22.60 -49.96
C PRO A 213 -22.88 23.91 -49.90
N ALA A 214 -22.25 24.97 -49.40
CA ALA A 214 -22.85 26.28 -49.13
C ALA A 214 -23.56 26.91 -50.35
N PRO A 215 -24.78 27.46 -50.21
CA PRO A 215 -25.48 28.16 -51.28
C PRO A 215 -25.07 29.65 -51.37
N ALA A 216 -25.03 30.15 -52.61
CA ALA A 216 -24.87 31.56 -52.99
C ALA A 216 -26.13 32.39 -52.65
N PRO A 217 -26.06 33.74 -52.59
CA PRO A 217 -27.15 34.56 -52.03
C PRO A 217 -28.39 34.59 -52.93
N ALA A 218 -29.55 34.65 -52.28
CA ALA A 218 -30.89 34.40 -52.83
C ALA A 218 -31.43 35.51 -53.76
N PRO A 219 -32.29 35.16 -54.74
CA PRO A 219 -33.35 36.03 -55.20
C PRO A 219 -34.66 35.79 -54.42
N VAL A 220 -35.45 36.86 -54.38
CA VAL A 220 -36.74 37.12 -53.71
C VAL A 220 -37.87 36.10 -54.00
N PRO A 221 -38.88 36.01 -53.10
CA PRO A 221 -39.81 34.90 -53.03
C PRO A 221 -40.96 35.02 -54.04
N SER A 222 -41.40 33.87 -54.56
CA SER A 222 -42.72 33.69 -55.13
C SER A 222 -43.43 32.58 -54.37
N ASP A 223 -44.59 32.93 -53.82
CA ASP A 223 -45.59 32.04 -53.27
C ASP A 223 -46.00 30.99 -54.32
N ASP A 224 -46.03 29.71 -53.93
CA ASP A 224 -46.91 28.72 -54.55
C ASP A 224 -47.22 27.63 -53.51
N GLU A 225 -48.50 27.53 -53.16
CA GLU A 225 -49.11 26.43 -52.44
C GLU A 225 -49.04 25.15 -53.27
N ASP A 226 -48.50 24.06 -52.69
CA ASP A 226 -49.03 22.69 -52.80
C ASP A 226 -47.96 21.68 -52.35
N THR A 227 -48.09 21.13 -51.14
CA THR A 227 -47.40 19.90 -50.76
C THR A 227 -48.32 19.07 -49.87
N PRO A 228 -48.77 17.87 -50.31
CA PRO A 228 -49.65 17.03 -49.50
C PRO A 228 -48.88 16.31 -48.38
N PRO A 229 -49.50 16.08 -47.20
CA PRO A 229 -48.81 15.48 -46.06
C PRO A 229 -48.50 13.97 -46.25
N PRO A 230 -47.46 13.44 -45.59
CA PRO A 230 -46.95 12.08 -45.82
C PRO A 230 -47.91 10.99 -45.32
N ILE A 231 -48.12 9.96 -46.14
CA ILE A 231 -49.00 8.83 -45.85
C ILE A 231 -48.29 7.85 -44.89
N PRO A 232 -48.94 7.41 -43.79
CA PRO A 232 -48.34 6.44 -42.86
C PRO A 232 -48.30 5.03 -43.47
N GLN A 233 -47.10 4.54 -43.77
CA GLN A 233 -46.91 3.19 -44.30
C GLN A 233 -46.87 2.12 -43.20
N ASN A 234 -47.48 0.97 -43.47
CA ASN A 234 -47.62 -0.13 -42.51
C ASN A 234 -46.30 -0.91 -42.32
N ARG A 235 -46.03 -1.32 -41.07
CA ARG A 235 -44.79 -1.92 -40.54
C ARG A 235 -44.24 -3.16 -41.28
N ARG A 236 -44.98 -3.70 -42.26
CA ARG A 236 -44.62 -4.85 -43.07
C ARG A 236 -43.87 -4.46 -44.36
N GLU A 237 -44.19 -3.30 -44.95
CA GLU A 237 -43.51 -2.78 -46.15
C GLU A 237 -42.12 -2.24 -45.82
N ARG A 238 -41.96 -1.58 -44.66
CA ARG A 238 -40.66 -1.10 -44.17
C ARG A 238 -39.62 -2.21 -44.03
N ARG A 239 -40.04 -3.40 -43.57
CA ARG A 239 -39.17 -4.57 -43.42
C ARG A 239 -38.81 -5.23 -44.76
N MET A 240 -39.61 -5.03 -45.79
CA MET A 240 -39.32 -5.54 -47.13
C MET A 240 -38.31 -4.63 -47.84
N GLN A 241 -38.43 -3.31 -47.67
CA GLN A 241 -37.45 -2.32 -48.16
C GLN A 241 -36.08 -2.49 -47.49
N GLU A 242 -36.02 -2.75 -46.18
CA GLU A 242 -34.77 -3.05 -45.47
C GLU A 242 -34.09 -4.34 -45.96
N LYS A 243 -34.88 -5.38 -46.30
CA LYS A 243 -34.35 -6.64 -46.84
C LYS A 243 -33.88 -6.52 -48.29
N ALA A 244 -34.46 -5.61 -49.07
CA ALA A 244 -34.00 -5.30 -50.42
C ALA A 244 -32.68 -4.52 -50.40
N ALA A 245 -32.57 -3.47 -49.58
CA ALA A 245 -31.36 -2.67 -49.44
C ALA A 245 -30.15 -3.49 -48.94
N LYS A 246 -30.39 -4.49 -48.07
CA LYS A 246 -29.33 -5.35 -47.55
C LYS A 246 -28.83 -6.40 -48.55
N ARG A 247 -29.58 -6.66 -49.63
CA ARG A 247 -29.23 -7.63 -50.68
C ARG A 247 -28.39 -7.01 -51.80
N GLU A 248 -28.33 -5.68 -51.88
CA GLU A 248 -27.53 -4.94 -52.87
C GLU A 248 -26.11 -4.58 -52.39
N GLY A 249 -25.86 -4.50 -51.08
CA GLY A 249 -24.58 -4.05 -50.51
C GLY A 249 -23.44 -5.08 -50.40
N GLY A 250 -23.50 -6.20 -51.13
CA GLY A 250 -22.57 -7.31 -50.95
C GLY A 250 -21.64 -7.57 -52.13
N ARG A 251 -20.46 -6.91 -52.19
CA ARG A 251 -19.19 -7.43 -52.78
C ARG A 251 -18.10 -6.34 -52.86
N ALA A 252 -17.02 -6.47 -52.07
CA ALA A 252 -15.65 -6.18 -52.49
C ALA A 252 -14.65 -6.65 -51.41
N ALA A 253 -13.71 -7.50 -51.82
CA ALA A 253 -12.69 -8.10 -50.97
C ALA A 253 -11.52 -7.13 -50.70
N VAL A 254 -11.12 -7.00 -49.43
CA VAL A 254 -9.98 -6.18 -49.01
C VAL A 254 -8.69 -6.99 -49.13
N LYS A 255 -7.82 -6.58 -50.06
CA LYS A 255 -6.46 -7.09 -50.23
C LYS A 255 -5.53 -6.39 -49.23
N LYS A 256 -4.92 -7.19 -48.35
CA LYS A 256 -3.94 -6.77 -47.33
C LYS A 256 -2.59 -6.51 -48.00
N THR A 257 -2.08 -5.28 -47.93
CA THR A 257 -0.64 -4.99 -48.15
C THR A 257 -0.03 -4.49 -46.85
N ARG A 258 0.89 -5.30 -46.33
CA ARG A 258 1.81 -4.98 -45.23
C ARG A 258 2.81 -3.94 -45.71
N ARG A 259 3.03 -2.87 -44.93
CA ARG A 259 4.19 -1.99 -45.06
C ARG A 259 5.08 -2.16 -43.83
N ALA A 260 6.34 -2.50 -44.05
CA ALA A 260 7.37 -2.68 -43.04
C ALA A 260 7.87 -1.30 -42.52
N PRO A 261 8.48 -1.23 -41.32
CA PRO A 261 8.96 0.02 -40.73
C PRO A 261 10.32 0.41 -41.30
N GLN A 262 10.60 1.71 -41.39
CA GLN A 262 11.95 2.24 -41.63
C GLN A 262 12.37 3.18 -40.49
N PRO A 263 13.69 3.27 -40.22
CA PRO A 263 14.24 3.70 -38.95
C PRO A 263 14.36 5.22 -38.84
N ALA A 264 14.26 5.70 -37.60
CA ALA A 264 14.58 7.05 -37.21
C ALA A 264 16.10 7.26 -37.10
N SER A 265 16.58 8.39 -37.61
CA SER A 265 17.77 9.05 -37.08
C SER A 265 17.85 10.49 -37.59
N GLY A 266 18.28 11.40 -36.73
CA GLY A 266 18.84 12.68 -37.15
C GLY A 266 18.16 13.91 -36.57
N THR A 267 18.68 14.35 -35.43
CA THR A 267 18.64 15.70 -34.86
C THR A 267 18.59 16.82 -35.91
N ALA A 268 17.63 17.74 -35.79
CA ALA A 268 17.77 19.14 -36.15
C ALA A 268 16.58 19.92 -35.56
N THR A 269 16.87 20.94 -34.75
CA THR A 269 15.99 22.07 -34.53
C THR A 269 15.50 22.62 -35.88
N PRO A 270 14.20 22.86 -36.10
CA PRO A 270 13.76 23.67 -37.21
C PRO A 270 13.21 25.01 -36.69
N ASP A 271 14.03 26.04 -36.79
CA ASP A 271 13.49 27.35 -37.17
C ASP A 271 12.91 27.21 -38.59
N ALA A 272 11.69 27.74 -38.77
CA ALA A 272 10.87 27.72 -39.99
C ALA A 272 10.31 26.33 -40.40
N GLY A 273 9.10 26.03 -39.91
CA GLY A 273 8.31 24.87 -40.30
C GLY A 273 7.85 24.86 -41.76
N PRO A 274 7.43 23.70 -42.29
CA PRO A 274 6.95 23.56 -43.66
C PRO A 274 5.65 24.36 -43.86
N THR A 275 5.60 25.14 -44.94
CA THR A 275 4.46 25.95 -45.36
C THR A 275 3.38 25.06 -45.99
N GLY A 276 2.66 24.33 -45.14
CA GLY A 276 1.45 23.59 -45.50
C GLY A 276 0.16 24.40 -45.24
N ALA A 277 -0.95 23.96 -45.81
CA ALA A 277 -2.27 24.49 -45.44
C ALA A 277 -2.55 24.14 -43.96
N ARG A 278 -2.67 25.17 -43.10
CA ARG A 278 -2.98 25.00 -41.68
C ARG A 278 -4.47 25.18 -41.44
N ARG A 279 -5.07 24.35 -40.58
CA ARG A 279 -6.48 24.45 -40.18
C ARG A 279 -6.58 24.69 -38.68
N ARG A 280 -7.32 25.72 -38.29
CA ARG A 280 -7.58 26.05 -36.88
C ARG A 280 -8.84 25.33 -36.44
N VAL A 281 -8.78 24.62 -35.32
CA VAL A 281 -9.88 23.89 -34.70
C VAL A 281 -9.98 24.36 -33.25
N VAL A 282 -11.18 24.76 -32.84
CA VAL A 282 -11.43 25.11 -31.43
C VAL A 282 -11.81 23.83 -30.68
N ALA A 283 -11.07 23.51 -29.62
CA ALA A 283 -11.38 22.38 -28.78
C ALA A 283 -12.48 22.70 -27.75
N GLU A 284 -13.06 21.67 -27.12
CA GLU A 284 -14.17 21.80 -26.18
C GLU A 284 -13.86 22.68 -24.95
N ASN A 285 -12.58 22.89 -24.64
CA ASN A 285 -12.10 23.75 -23.56
C ASN A 285 -11.82 25.20 -24.01
N GLY A 286 -12.19 25.58 -25.25
CA GLY A 286 -11.97 26.91 -25.80
C GLY A 286 -10.54 27.17 -26.32
N LYS A 287 -9.63 26.19 -26.20
CA LYS A 287 -8.26 26.31 -26.73
C LYS A 287 -8.23 26.12 -28.25
N ILE A 288 -7.39 26.89 -28.92
CA ILE A 288 -7.24 26.85 -30.38
C ILE A 288 -6.12 25.87 -30.74
N LEU A 289 -6.44 24.90 -31.59
CA LEU A 289 -5.51 23.90 -32.09
C LEU A 289 -5.28 24.14 -33.58
N VAL A 290 -4.03 24.34 -33.97
CA VAL A 290 -3.65 24.50 -35.37
C VAL A 290 -3.10 23.17 -35.86
N VAL A 291 -3.76 22.57 -36.85
CA VAL A 291 -3.34 21.30 -37.45
C VAL A 291 -2.69 21.57 -38.79
N ASP A 292 -1.44 21.16 -38.94
CA ASP A 292 -0.71 21.25 -40.19
C ASP A 292 -1.07 20.08 -41.13
N SER A 293 -0.81 20.26 -42.42
CA SER A 293 -0.97 19.27 -43.49
C SER A 293 -0.19 17.97 -43.28
N LEU A 294 0.91 18.00 -42.52
CA LEU A 294 1.69 16.82 -42.14
C LEU A 294 1.05 16.03 -40.98
N GLY A 295 0.02 16.60 -40.34
CA GLY A 295 -0.71 15.99 -39.23
C GLY A 295 -0.17 16.33 -37.85
N ASP A 296 0.79 17.25 -37.75
CA ASP A 296 1.27 17.84 -36.50
C ASP A 296 0.23 18.83 -35.95
N VAL A 297 0.07 18.85 -34.63
CA VAL A 297 -0.95 19.63 -33.93
C VAL A 297 -0.27 20.59 -32.99
N TYR A 298 -0.49 21.88 -33.20
CA TYR A 298 0.01 22.97 -32.38
C TYR A 298 -1.12 23.50 -31.51
N LEU A 299 -0.82 23.80 -30.25
CA LEU A 299 -1.70 24.50 -29.33
C LEU A 299 -1.31 25.97 -29.32
N GLU A 300 -2.26 26.83 -29.61
CA GLU A 300 -2.10 28.29 -29.60
C GLU A 300 -2.54 28.80 -28.21
N GLU A 301 -1.59 29.25 -27.39
CA GLU A 301 -1.87 29.96 -26.13
C GLU A 301 -1.58 31.44 -26.32
N GLU A 302 -2.52 32.29 -25.92
CA GLU A 302 -2.38 33.74 -25.90
C GLU A 302 -2.02 34.14 -24.47
N ASP A 303 -0.81 34.68 -24.28
CA ASP A 303 -0.36 35.17 -22.98
C ASP A 303 -1.11 36.45 -22.60
N GLU A 304 -1.05 36.86 -21.33
CA GLU A 304 -1.73 38.05 -20.79
C GLU A 304 -1.32 39.37 -21.48
N GLU A 305 -0.24 39.32 -22.26
CA GLU A 305 0.33 40.42 -23.04
C GLU A 305 -0.11 40.39 -24.52
N GLY A 306 -1.01 39.47 -24.91
CA GLY A 306 -1.55 39.33 -26.26
C GLY A 306 -0.58 38.71 -27.26
N GLN A 307 0.51 38.09 -26.78
CA GLN A 307 1.47 37.36 -27.61
C GLN A 307 1.01 35.90 -27.76
N VAL A 308 0.98 35.43 -29.00
CA VAL A 308 0.52 34.09 -29.35
C VAL A 308 1.70 33.13 -29.43
N HIS A 309 1.72 32.14 -28.54
CA HIS A 309 2.72 31.07 -28.53
C HIS A 309 2.13 29.76 -29.09
N GLU A 310 2.79 29.20 -30.10
CA GLU A 310 2.45 27.90 -30.71
C GLU A 310 3.26 26.78 -30.04
N PHE A 311 2.61 25.90 -29.27
CA PHE A 311 3.24 24.73 -28.63
C PHE A 311 2.92 23.45 -29.40
N LEU A 312 3.94 22.73 -29.88
CA LEU A 312 3.73 21.44 -30.54
C LEU A 312 3.27 20.37 -29.52
N LEU A 313 2.13 19.74 -29.77
CA LEU A 313 1.66 18.61 -28.96
C LEU A 313 2.28 17.31 -29.48
N ASP A 314 3.46 16.92 -28.96
CA ASP A 314 4.06 15.60 -29.20
C ASP A 314 3.92 14.67 -27.97
N PRO A 315 3.26 13.50 -28.08
CA PRO A 315 3.22 12.51 -27.01
C PRO A 315 4.60 11.97 -26.56
N ASN A 316 5.64 12.14 -27.38
CA ASN A 316 6.99 11.65 -27.10
C ASN A 316 7.86 12.64 -26.33
N GLU A 317 7.49 13.92 -26.29
CA GLU A 317 8.18 14.95 -25.51
C GLU A 317 7.96 14.75 -23.99
N LEU A 318 6.89 14.04 -23.61
CA LEU A 318 6.61 13.66 -22.23
C LEU A 318 7.69 12.70 -21.69
N ALA A 319 8.61 13.27 -20.89
CA ALA A 319 9.68 12.53 -20.22
C ALA A 319 9.13 11.34 -19.42
N LYS A 320 9.65 10.15 -19.72
CA LYS A 320 9.27 8.92 -19.00
C LYS A 320 9.83 9.00 -17.58
N PRO A 321 9.00 8.81 -16.54
CA PRO A 321 9.49 8.86 -15.18
C PRO A 321 10.50 7.74 -14.95
N THR A 322 11.62 8.10 -14.35
CA THR A 322 12.72 7.21 -14.01
C THR A 322 12.84 7.06 -12.49
N PHE A 323 13.58 6.05 -12.03
CA PHE A 323 13.74 5.83 -10.60
C PHE A 323 14.43 7.02 -9.88
N THR A 324 15.22 7.82 -10.61
CA THR A 324 15.87 9.04 -10.11
C THR A 324 14.88 10.15 -9.76
N ASP A 325 13.67 10.11 -10.31
CA ASP A 325 12.62 11.09 -10.02
C ASP A 325 11.89 10.79 -8.71
N THR A 326 12.21 9.64 -8.08
CA THR A 326 11.58 9.25 -6.82
C THR A 326 12.12 10.03 -5.63
N ALA A 327 11.30 10.14 -4.58
CA ALA A 327 11.70 10.82 -3.34
C ALA A 327 12.93 10.17 -2.71
N VAL A 328 13.14 8.86 -2.92
CA VAL A 328 14.31 8.12 -2.42
C VAL A 328 15.63 8.69 -2.92
N VAL A 329 15.68 9.21 -4.14
CA VAL A 329 16.89 9.80 -4.73
C VAL A 329 16.92 11.31 -4.54
N ARG A 330 15.78 11.97 -4.76
CA ARG A 330 15.68 13.44 -4.74
C ARG A 330 15.82 14.03 -3.34
N VAL A 331 15.25 13.40 -2.31
CA VAL A 331 15.28 13.91 -0.93
C VAL A 331 16.71 13.90 -0.36
N PRO A 332 17.50 12.80 -0.47
CA PRO A 332 18.89 12.82 -0.02
C PRO A 332 19.76 13.85 -0.75
N ILE A 333 19.60 13.98 -2.07
CA ILE A 333 20.36 14.97 -2.86
C ILE A 333 20.00 16.40 -2.42
N TRP A 334 18.72 16.68 -2.20
CA TRP A 334 18.26 17.97 -1.70
C TRP A 334 18.83 18.29 -0.32
N PHE A 335 18.79 17.33 0.62
CA PHE A 335 19.41 17.51 1.95
C PHE A 335 20.92 17.70 1.86
N PHE A 336 21.61 16.98 0.97
CA PHE A 336 23.04 17.13 0.74
C PHE A 336 23.38 18.53 0.19
N ASN A 337 22.62 19.03 -0.78
CA ASN A 337 22.82 20.35 -1.37
C ASN A 337 22.63 21.47 -0.34
N ILE A 338 21.66 21.34 0.57
CA ILE A 338 21.42 22.32 1.64
C ILE A 338 22.52 22.30 2.71
N THR A 339 23.04 21.12 3.05
CA THR A 339 23.96 20.95 4.19
C THR A 339 25.43 21.06 3.80
N ALA A 340 25.90 20.22 2.88
CA ALA A 340 27.30 20.11 2.49
C ALA A 340 27.61 20.79 1.14
N GLY A 341 26.64 20.83 0.22
CA GLY A 341 26.78 21.46 -1.10
C GLY A 341 27.07 22.96 -1.04
N ARG A 342 26.59 23.64 0.01
CA ARG A 342 26.86 25.06 0.26
C ARG A 342 28.32 25.36 0.60
N PHE A 343 29.07 24.39 1.15
CA PHE A 343 30.49 24.55 1.51
C PHE A 343 31.45 24.01 0.45
N LEU A 344 30.99 23.13 -0.45
CA LEU A 344 31.82 22.49 -1.47
C LEU A 344 31.77 23.19 -2.85
N SER A 345 30.75 24.03 -3.13
CA SER A 345 30.53 24.62 -4.45
C SER A 345 31.43 25.82 -4.82
N LYS A 346 32.56 26.04 -4.14
CA LYS A 346 33.59 27.01 -4.55
C LYS A 346 34.82 26.31 -5.12
N LYS A 347 34.67 25.61 -6.26
CA LYS A 347 35.75 25.42 -7.24
C LYS A 347 35.27 24.71 -8.51
N THR A 348 35.04 25.48 -9.57
CA THR A 348 35.52 25.12 -10.91
C THR A 348 35.82 26.42 -11.67
N PRO A 349 37.08 26.69 -12.04
CA PRO A 349 37.43 27.74 -13.00
C PRO A 349 37.37 27.20 -14.44
N GLU A 350 37.10 28.11 -15.38
CA GLU A 350 37.38 28.09 -16.83
C GLU A 350 36.71 27.02 -17.70
N LEU A 351 35.59 27.40 -18.31
CA LEU A 351 35.41 27.34 -19.76
C LEU A 351 34.59 28.57 -20.17
N GLU A 352 35.29 29.62 -20.57
CA GLU A 352 34.75 30.85 -21.13
C GLU A 352 34.12 30.57 -22.51
N ILE A 353 32.85 30.96 -22.66
CA ILE A 353 32.30 31.43 -23.93
C ILE A 353 31.65 32.77 -23.60
N GLU A 354 32.27 33.84 -24.09
CA GLU A 354 31.80 35.23 -24.01
C GLU A 354 30.51 35.43 -24.81
N ILE A 355 29.50 36.06 -24.20
CA ILE A 355 28.51 36.93 -24.87
C ILE A 355 28.25 38.10 -23.90
N PRO A 356 28.23 39.36 -24.37
CA PRO A 356 28.58 40.54 -23.57
C PRO A 356 27.47 41.03 -22.66
N ALA A 357 27.89 41.77 -21.64
CA ALA A 357 27.05 42.56 -20.76
C ALA A 357 26.45 43.76 -21.50
N ASP A 358 25.15 43.96 -21.35
CA ASP A 358 24.51 45.27 -21.43
C ASP A 358 23.65 45.44 -20.17
N ASP A 359 24.19 46.28 -19.31
CA ASP A 359 23.62 47.27 -18.39
C ASP A 359 22.38 46.99 -17.51
N GLU A 360 22.63 47.32 -16.25
CA GLU A 360 21.73 47.48 -15.11
C GLU A 360 20.61 48.50 -15.40
N ASP A 361 19.38 48.20 -14.99
CA ASP A 361 18.68 49.13 -14.10
C ASP A 361 17.64 48.44 -13.21
N SER A 362 17.48 49.05 -12.04
CA SER A 362 16.72 48.74 -10.83
C SER A 362 15.28 48.23 -11.00
N ASP A 363 14.84 47.28 -10.15
CA ASP A 363 13.92 47.63 -9.07
C ASP A 363 13.73 46.55 -7.97
N VAL A 364 13.42 47.06 -6.78
CA VAL A 364 13.33 46.42 -5.47
C VAL A 364 12.19 45.38 -5.37
N PRO A 365 12.36 44.20 -4.72
CA PRO A 365 11.25 43.27 -4.53
C PRO A 365 10.27 43.78 -3.46
N GLN A 366 9.16 44.34 -3.94
CA GLN A 366 7.99 44.68 -3.13
C GLN A 366 7.32 43.38 -2.64
N ARG A 367 7.19 43.23 -1.32
CA ARG A 367 6.37 42.17 -0.71
C ARG A 367 4.90 42.48 -0.96
N THR A 368 4.17 41.54 -1.56
CA THR A 368 2.70 41.53 -1.53
C THR A 368 2.19 40.19 -0.97
N PRO A 369 0.98 40.20 -0.37
CA PRO A 369 0.67 39.38 0.79
C PRO A 369 0.04 38.03 0.46
N SER A 370 0.38 37.05 1.29
CA SER A 370 -0.24 35.73 1.41
C SER A 370 -1.76 35.83 1.50
N THR A 371 -2.47 35.14 0.60
CA THR A 371 -3.86 34.73 0.82
C THR A 371 -3.84 33.31 1.37
N ASP A 372 -3.92 33.20 2.70
CA ASP A 372 -4.34 31.97 3.35
C ASP A 372 -5.50 32.38 4.26
N SER A 373 -6.71 32.21 3.73
CA SER A 373 -7.97 32.47 4.41
C SER A 373 -8.66 31.13 4.59
N ALA A 374 -8.22 30.37 5.59
CA ALA A 374 -8.96 29.24 6.11
C ALA A 374 -8.64 29.02 7.60
N GLY A 375 -9.38 29.73 8.45
CA GLY A 375 -9.80 29.22 9.74
C GLY A 375 -9.18 29.88 10.96
N GLU A 376 -9.84 30.92 11.48
CA GLU A 376 -9.79 31.24 12.91
C GLU A 376 -10.82 32.34 13.29
N ASP A 377 -12.07 31.92 13.48
CA ASP A 377 -13.05 32.67 14.30
C ASP A 377 -13.27 31.89 15.61
N PHE A 378 -12.40 32.12 16.59
CA PHE A 378 -12.62 31.71 17.98
C PHE A 378 -12.25 32.87 18.90
N GLU A 379 -13.17 33.83 19.00
CA GLU A 379 -13.07 34.92 19.95
C GLU A 379 -13.49 34.45 21.35
N LEU A 380 -12.60 34.77 22.28
CA LEU A 380 -12.58 34.39 23.67
C LEU A 380 -13.38 35.42 24.46
N LEU A 381 -14.64 35.12 24.79
CA LEU A 381 -15.44 35.91 25.72
C LEU A 381 -15.56 35.20 27.07
N ASP A 382 -14.55 35.42 27.91
CA ASP A 382 -14.53 35.04 29.31
C ASP A 382 -15.51 35.92 30.10
N LYS A 383 -16.71 35.40 30.40
CA LYS A 383 -17.60 35.91 31.46
C LYS A 383 -18.64 34.87 31.87
N SER A 384 -18.52 34.45 33.14
CA SER A 384 -19.59 34.02 34.05
C SER A 384 -20.44 32.80 33.66
N THR A 385 -20.04 31.62 34.15
CA THR A 385 -20.95 30.50 34.47
C THR A 385 -20.71 30.01 35.91
N ASP A 386 -20.83 30.94 36.87
CA ASP A 386 -21.05 30.61 38.27
C ASP A 386 -22.39 31.24 38.68
N SER A 387 -23.49 30.57 38.31
CA SER A 387 -24.86 30.71 38.83
C SER A 387 -25.90 30.24 37.81
N LEU A 388 -26.19 28.94 37.76
CA LEU A 388 -27.53 28.40 37.39
C LEU A 388 -27.52 26.86 37.41
N SER A 389 -27.21 26.28 38.55
CA SER A 389 -27.68 24.92 38.89
C SER A 389 -28.56 25.01 40.15
N LYS A 390 -29.68 25.71 40.02
CA LYS A 390 -30.75 25.70 41.03
C LYS A 390 -32.11 25.93 40.38
N SER A 391 -32.71 24.85 39.88
CA SER A 391 -34.17 24.71 39.73
C SER A 391 -34.48 23.20 39.79
N LYS A 392 -34.84 22.71 40.98
CA LYS A 392 -36.21 22.38 41.37
C LYS A 392 -36.77 21.18 40.60
N ALA A 393 -36.42 19.99 41.04
CA ALA A 393 -37.25 18.79 40.90
C ALA A 393 -37.59 18.30 42.31
N SER A 394 -38.87 18.35 42.62
CA SER A 394 -39.50 17.98 43.89
C SER A 394 -39.98 16.53 43.88
N GLY A 395 -39.73 15.81 44.97
CA GLY A 395 -40.42 14.57 45.38
C GLY A 395 -39.74 13.27 44.93
N VAL A 396 -39.57 12.21 45.73
CA VAL A 396 -40.12 11.79 47.03
C VAL A 396 -39.23 10.63 47.56
N GLN A 397 -39.00 10.57 48.89
CA GLN A 397 -38.55 9.44 49.76
C GLN A 397 -37.33 8.58 49.33
N GLN A 398 -36.35 8.20 50.17
CA GLN A 398 -36.43 7.60 51.50
C GLN A 398 -34.98 7.35 52.03
N GLY A 399 -34.77 7.34 53.35
CA GLY A 399 -33.67 6.55 53.96
C GLY A 399 -32.57 7.32 54.71
N LYS A 400 -32.64 7.33 56.04
CA LYS A 400 -31.64 7.82 57.02
C LYS A 400 -30.40 6.92 57.11
N ALA A 401 -29.22 7.49 57.42
CA ALA A 401 -28.57 7.36 58.75
C ALA A 401 -27.03 7.62 58.77
N ASN A 402 -26.66 8.68 59.51
CA ASN A 402 -25.49 8.88 60.40
C ASN A 402 -24.09 8.28 60.10
N LYS A 403 -23.08 9.17 59.99
CA LYS A 403 -21.74 8.94 60.57
C LYS A 403 -21.12 10.25 61.05
N ARG A 404 -21.13 10.47 62.37
CA ARG A 404 -20.50 11.62 63.05
C ARG A 404 -19.11 11.20 63.53
N LYS A 405 -18.05 11.82 63.00
CA LYS A 405 -16.70 11.82 63.59
C LYS A 405 -16.67 12.85 64.71
N GLY A 406 -16.34 12.41 65.92
CA GLY A 406 -16.03 13.26 67.07
C GLY A 406 -14.55 13.10 67.43
N LYS A 407 -13.85 14.23 67.49
CA LYS A 407 -12.45 14.44 67.86
C LYS A 407 -12.35 14.72 69.36
N LYS A 408 -11.34 14.17 70.04
CA LYS A 408 -10.71 14.60 71.32
C LYS A 408 -9.67 13.52 71.67
N ARG A 409 -8.41 13.78 72.03
CA ARG A 409 -7.64 14.99 72.33
C ARG A 409 -6.27 14.86 71.67
#